data_AF-A0A162INB9-F1
#
_entry.id   AF-A0A162INB9-F1
#
_cell.length_a   1.000
_cell.length_b   1.000
_cell.length_c   1.000
_cell.angle_alpha   90.00
_cell.angle_beta   90.00
_cell.angle_gamma   90.00
#
_symmetry.space_group_name_H-M   'P 1'
#
loop_
_entity.id
_entity.type
_entity.pdbx_description
1 polymer ?
#
loop_
_entity_poly.entity_id
_entity_poly.type
_entity_poly.pdbx_seq_one_letter_code
_entity_poly.pdbx_strand_id
1 'polypeptide(L)'
;MHNMLKIPSVIENFIKMKIHTKIPLLPCIYEDFEKMQIGYRWNPVQQCTLITNNTGSWQENWYVIAQNELGDPFFVDFATENYPVYTAIHGKGGWKAFKVSDSICQFTEILNKINNTDLTFPCSLNFLNDIIDLKSEFWIEVNESCQEVE
;
A
#
# COMPACT_ATOMS: atom_id res chain seq x y z
N MET A 1 28.57 1.88 9.85
CA MET A 1 28.04 2.97 9.01
C MET A 1 26.71 2.47 8.47
N HIS A 2 25.57 2.96 8.97
CA HIS A 2 24.28 2.67 8.36
C HIS A 2 24.28 3.38 7.00
N ASN A 3 24.33 2.61 5.92
CA ASN A 3 24.12 3.18 4.59
C ASN A 3 22.67 3.66 4.59
N MET A 4 22.45 4.98 4.65
CA MET A 4 21.11 5.53 4.55
C MET A 4 20.55 5.13 3.19
N LEU A 5 19.49 4.34 3.17
CA LEU A 5 18.78 4.01 1.95
C LEU A 5 18.35 5.33 1.30
N LYS A 6 18.79 5.56 0.06
CA LYS A 6 18.34 6.71 -0.71
C LYS A 6 16.95 6.39 -1.25
N ILE A 7 15.93 7.00 -0.68
CA ILE A 7 14.55 6.88 -1.16
C ILE A 7 14.47 7.45 -2.58
N PRO A 8 13.93 6.70 -3.56
CA PRO A 8 13.68 7.23 -4.89
C PRO A 8 12.75 8.45 -4.84
N SER A 9 13.07 9.51 -5.58
CA SER A 9 12.31 10.77 -5.50
C SER A 9 10.82 10.62 -5.84
N VAL A 10 10.45 9.68 -6.70
CA VAL A 10 9.04 9.40 -7.01
C VAL A 10 8.29 8.83 -5.80
N ILE A 11 8.94 7.97 -5.00
CA ILE A 11 8.38 7.43 -3.75
C ILE A 11 8.30 8.53 -2.70
N GLU A 12 9.36 9.33 -2.55
CA GLU A 12 9.39 10.44 -1.61
C GLU A 12 8.28 11.46 -1.90
N ASN A 13 8.06 11.77 -3.19
CA ASN A 13 6.99 12.66 -3.62
C ASN A 13 5.61 12.08 -3.29
N PHE A 14 5.37 10.80 -3.57
CA PHE A 14 4.12 10.13 -3.21
C PHE A 14 3.82 10.24 -1.71
N ILE A 15 4.78 9.91 -0.85
CA ILE A 15 4.61 9.97 0.61
C ILE A 15 4.28 11.41 1.07
N LYS A 16 4.94 12.41 0.47
CA LYS A 16 4.69 13.84 0.78
C LYS A 16 3.30 14.31 0.35
N MET A 17 2.71 13.73 -0.69
CA MET A 17 1.36 14.09 -1.15
C MET A 17 0.28 13.71 -0.13
N LYS A 18 0.51 12.68 0.70
CA LYS A 18 -0.42 12.20 1.73
C LYS A 18 -1.86 12.11 1.22
N ILE A 19 -2.06 11.34 0.15
CA ILE A 19 -3.36 11.28 -0.52
C ILE A 19 -4.33 10.45 0.33
N HIS A 20 -5.29 11.12 0.97
CA HIS A 20 -6.36 10.45 1.72
C HIS A 20 -7.55 10.20 0.78
N THR A 21 -8.17 9.03 0.88
CA THR A 21 -9.43 8.73 0.18
C THR A 21 -10.57 8.50 1.17
N LYS A 22 -11.81 8.55 0.68
CA LYS A 22 -13.00 8.23 1.49
C LYS A 22 -13.27 6.72 1.63
N ILE A 23 -12.41 5.87 1.06
CA ILE A 23 -12.60 4.42 1.02
C ILE A 23 -11.72 3.79 2.11
N PRO A 24 -12.28 3.12 3.14
CA PRO A 24 -11.54 2.66 4.32
C PRO A 24 -10.37 1.71 4.04
N LEU A 25 -10.48 0.90 2.97
CA LEU A 25 -9.45 -0.06 2.59
C LEU A 25 -8.26 0.54 1.84
N LEU A 26 -8.34 1.82 1.47
CA LEU A 26 -7.26 2.56 0.79
C LEU A 26 -6.39 3.35 1.77
N PRO A 27 -5.20 3.81 1.35
CA PRO A 27 -4.29 4.53 2.22
C PRO A 27 -4.90 5.77 2.88
N CYS A 28 -4.66 5.91 4.19
CA CYS A 28 -5.02 7.10 4.97
C CYS A 28 -3.97 7.49 6.02
N ILE A 29 -2.94 6.69 6.26
CA ILE A 29 -1.87 6.96 7.24
C ILE A 29 -0.53 7.09 6.51
N TYR A 30 0.12 8.24 6.73
CA TYR A 30 1.43 8.58 6.15
C TYR A 30 2.33 9.20 7.22
N GLU A 31 3.34 8.45 7.65
CA GLU A 31 4.33 8.89 8.65
C GLU A 31 5.74 9.07 8.08
N ASP A 32 6.71 9.32 8.97
CA ASP A 32 8.13 9.26 8.66
C ASP A 32 8.50 7.90 8.07
N PHE A 33 9.32 7.90 7.01
CA PHE A 33 9.61 6.70 6.24
C PHE A 33 10.23 5.59 7.09
N GLU A 34 11.17 5.92 7.99
CA GLU A 34 11.81 4.94 8.86
C GLU A 34 10.83 4.39 9.89
N LYS A 35 9.96 5.26 10.44
CA LYS A 35 8.90 4.83 11.38
C LYS A 35 7.93 3.85 10.75
N MET A 36 7.55 4.06 9.49
CA MET A 36 6.64 3.15 8.77
C MET A 36 7.22 1.73 8.60
N GLN A 37 8.53 1.54 8.77
CA GLN A 37 9.16 0.22 8.62
C GLN A 37 9.13 -0.61 9.92
N ILE A 38 8.77 0.03 11.05
CA ILE A 38 8.66 -0.64 12.36
C ILE A 38 7.54 -1.68 12.32
N GLY A 39 7.82 -2.89 12.80
CA GLY A 39 6.87 -4.01 12.78
C GLY A 39 6.88 -4.83 11.50
N TYR A 40 7.49 -4.31 10.42
CA TYR A 40 7.65 -5.03 9.14
C TYR A 40 9.11 -5.42 8.90
N ARG A 41 10.01 -4.43 8.94
CA ARG A 41 11.45 -4.61 8.71
C ARG A 41 12.26 -4.64 9.99
N TRP A 42 11.81 -3.92 11.02
CA TRP A 42 12.57 -3.75 12.26
C TRP A 42 11.69 -3.95 13.49
N ASN A 43 12.22 -4.69 14.47
CA ASN A 43 11.64 -4.80 15.80
C ASN A 43 12.35 -3.83 16.75
N PRO A 44 11.70 -2.74 17.19
CA PRO A 44 12.31 -1.75 18.07
C PRO A 44 12.52 -2.27 19.50
N VAL A 45 11.75 -3.27 19.94
CA VAL A 45 11.85 -3.86 21.29
C VAL A 45 13.06 -4.79 21.37
N GLN A 46 13.21 -5.68 20.37
CA GLN A 46 14.32 -6.64 20.32
C GLN A 46 15.59 -6.07 19.66
N GLN A 47 15.49 -4.89 19.03
CA GLN A 47 16.57 -4.24 18.28
C GLN A 47 17.16 -5.17 17.21
N CYS A 48 16.29 -5.83 16.43
CA CYS A 48 16.70 -6.75 15.37
C CYS A 48 15.84 -6.58 14.12
N THR A 49 16.37 -7.06 12.98
CA THR A 49 15.62 -7.13 11.73
C THR A 49 14.54 -8.22 11.81
N LEU A 50 13.39 -7.94 11.21
CA LEU A 50 12.30 -8.89 10.99
C LEU A 50 12.37 -9.54 9.61
N ILE A 51 13.32 -9.10 8.78
CA ILE A 51 13.58 -9.66 7.45
C ILE A 51 14.35 -10.96 7.63
N THR A 52 13.80 -12.05 7.09
CA THR A 52 14.44 -13.36 7.10
C THR A 52 14.24 -14.06 5.76
N ASN A 53 14.97 -15.15 5.53
CA ASN A 53 14.82 -15.97 4.33
C ASN A 53 13.67 -16.99 4.44
N ASN A 54 12.85 -16.93 5.51
CA ASN A 54 11.74 -17.86 5.69
C ASN A 54 10.55 -17.47 4.80
N THR A 55 9.88 -18.49 4.25
CA THR A 55 8.62 -18.31 3.51
C THR A 55 7.61 -17.51 4.33
N GLY A 56 7.01 -16.48 3.72
CA GLY A 56 6.06 -15.59 4.39
C GLY A 56 6.69 -14.49 5.24
N SER A 57 8.03 -14.35 5.23
CA SER A 57 8.68 -13.18 5.85
C SER A 57 8.54 -11.94 4.99
N TRP A 58 8.69 -10.78 5.63
CA TRP A 58 8.85 -9.51 4.93
C TRP A 58 10.16 -9.55 4.12
N GLN A 59 10.14 -9.01 2.90
CA GLN A 59 11.27 -9.10 1.98
C GLN A 59 12.21 -7.91 2.10
N GLU A 60 13.50 -8.13 1.82
CA GLU A 60 14.55 -7.10 1.93
C GLU A 60 14.27 -5.87 1.05
N ASN A 61 13.59 -6.00 -0.08
CA ASN A 61 13.30 -4.85 -0.94
C ASN A 61 11.90 -4.25 -0.73
N TRP A 62 11.10 -4.76 0.21
CA TRP A 62 9.76 -4.26 0.48
C TRP A 62 9.78 -3.10 1.47
N TYR A 63 9.26 -1.95 1.06
CA TYR A 63 9.21 -0.74 1.88
C TYR A 63 7.80 -0.20 1.97
N VAL A 64 7.32 -0.04 3.20
CA VAL A 64 6.00 0.52 3.48
C VAL A 64 6.00 2.01 3.19
N ILE A 65 4.98 2.46 2.45
CA ILE A 65 4.82 3.86 2.00
C ILE A 65 3.54 4.50 2.55
N ALA A 66 2.56 3.71 2.98
CA ALA A 66 1.35 4.15 3.66
C ALA A 66 0.65 2.98 4.36
N GLN A 67 -0.38 3.26 5.16
CA GLN A 67 -1.30 2.26 5.74
C GLN A 67 -2.76 2.69 5.55
N ASN A 68 -3.69 1.74 5.52
CA ASN A 68 -5.13 2.01 5.63
C ASN A 68 -5.57 2.10 7.10
N GLU A 69 -6.87 2.30 7.34
CA GLU A 69 -7.44 2.43 8.69
C GLU A 69 -7.34 1.15 9.53
N LEU A 70 -7.21 -0.01 8.87
CA LEU A 70 -7.05 -1.32 9.51
C LEU A 70 -5.60 -1.63 9.87
N GLY A 71 -4.66 -0.76 9.48
CA GLY A 71 -3.23 -0.94 9.68
C GLY A 71 -2.55 -1.81 8.62
N ASP A 72 -3.25 -2.18 7.54
CA ASP A 72 -2.63 -2.95 6.46
C ASP A 72 -1.65 -2.06 5.67
N PRO A 73 -0.43 -2.55 5.39
CA PRO A 73 0.58 -1.77 4.71
C PRO A 73 0.30 -1.67 3.22
N PHE A 74 0.53 -0.48 2.67
CA PHE A 74 0.82 -0.31 1.25
C PHE A 74 2.33 -0.16 1.10
N PHE A 75 2.93 -1.00 0.28
CA PHE A 75 4.38 -1.07 0.14
C PHE A 75 4.80 -1.25 -1.32
N VAL A 76 6.05 -0.94 -1.60
CA VAL A 76 6.67 -1.11 -2.92
C VAL A 76 7.89 -2.01 -2.81
N ASP A 77 8.20 -2.68 -3.91
CA ASP A 77 9.45 -3.40 -4.07
C ASP A 77 10.49 -2.50 -4.76
N PHE A 78 11.53 -2.09 -4.03
CA PHE A 78 12.60 -1.22 -4.53
C PHE A 78 13.52 -1.90 -5.56
N ALA A 79 13.49 -3.23 -5.66
CA ALA A 79 14.23 -3.96 -6.69
C ALA A 79 13.45 -4.09 -8.00
N THR A 80 12.18 -3.67 -8.03
CA THR A 80 11.33 -3.76 -9.22
C THR A 80 11.19 -2.38 -9.87
N GLU A 81 11.36 -2.34 -11.20
CA GLU A 81 11.15 -1.12 -11.98
C GLU A 81 9.73 -0.56 -11.79
N ASN A 82 9.60 0.75 -11.90
CA ASN A 82 8.34 1.50 -11.73
C ASN A 82 7.68 1.42 -10.34
N TYR A 83 8.26 0.67 -9.41
CA TYR A 83 7.79 0.53 -8.02
C TYR A 83 6.31 0.14 -7.94
N PRO A 84 5.93 -1.06 -8.43
CA PRO A 84 4.56 -1.57 -8.26
C PRO A 84 4.17 -1.55 -6.79
N VAL A 85 2.91 -1.19 -6.53
CA VAL A 85 2.38 -1.09 -5.17
C VAL A 85 1.65 -2.37 -4.84
N TYR A 86 1.92 -2.88 -3.64
CA TYR A 86 1.31 -4.06 -3.06
C TYR A 86 0.68 -3.71 -1.72
N THR A 87 -0.27 -4.52 -1.30
CA THR A 87 -0.75 -4.58 0.09
C THR A 87 -0.56 -6.00 0.65
N ALA A 88 -0.67 -6.16 1.97
CA ALA A 88 -0.69 -7.45 2.61
C ALA A 88 -1.66 -7.44 3.80
N ILE A 89 -2.75 -8.20 3.69
CA ILE A 89 -3.76 -8.31 4.73
C ILE A 89 -3.21 -9.18 5.88
N HIS A 90 -3.26 -8.68 7.11
CA HIS A 90 -2.83 -9.41 8.30
C HIS A 90 -3.69 -10.68 8.51
N GLY A 91 -3.09 -11.87 8.73
CA GLY A 91 -3.85 -12.98 9.33
C GLY A 91 -3.55 -14.44 8.99
N LYS A 92 -2.53 -14.80 8.19
CA LYS A 92 -2.30 -16.23 7.83
C LYS A 92 -0.87 -16.74 8.04
N GLY A 93 -0.23 -16.39 9.16
CA GLY A 93 1.06 -16.93 9.57
C GLY A 93 2.28 -16.43 8.78
N GLY A 94 2.07 -15.57 7.78
CA GLY A 94 3.09 -14.87 7.00
C GLY A 94 2.48 -13.78 6.11
N TRP A 95 3.33 -12.98 5.49
CA TRP A 95 2.96 -11.91 4.57
C TRP A 95 2.69 -12.47 3.17
N LYS A 96 1.47 -12.26 2.64
CA LYS A 96 1.11 -12.50 1.24
C LYS A 96 0.92 -11.13 0.58
N ALA A 97 1.71 -10.84 -0.45
CA ALA A 97 1.58 -9.62 -1.23
C ALA A 97 0.42 -9.72 -2.24
N PHE A 98 -0.45 -8.73 -2.25
CA PHE A 98 -1.50 -8.52 -3.23
C PHE A 98 -1.15 -7.30 -4.05
N LYS A 99 -1.06 -7.43 -5.38
CA LYS A 99 -0.74 -6.29 -6.23
C LYS A 99 -1.94 -5.33 -6.29
N VAL A 100 -1.68 -4.07 -5.99
CA VAL A 100 -2.64 -2.96 -6.04
C VAL A 100 -2.52 -2.19 -7.34
N SER A 101 -1.29 -1.97 -7.81
CA SER A 101 -1.01 -1.26 -9.07
C SER A 101 0.32 -1.71 -9.67
N ASP A 102 0.48 -1.49 -10.97
CA ASP A 102 1.71 -1.82 -11.69
C ASP A 102 2.83 -0.78 -11.52
N SER A 103 2.51 0.41 -11.00
CA SER A 103 3.51 1.44 -10.68
C SER A 103 3.02 2.43 -9.64
N ILE A 104 3.96 3.08 -8.94
CA ILE A 104 3.63 4.17 -8.02
C ILE A 104 2.91 5.35 -8.71
N CYS A 105 3.21 5.61 -9.99
CA CYS A 105 2.55 6.65 -10.77
C CYS A 105 1.09 6.28 -11.06
N GLN A 106 0.83 5.03 -11.46
CA GLN A 106 -0.55 4.53 -11.65
C GLN A 106 -1.31 4.54 -10.32
N PHE A 107 -0.67 4.17 -9.21
CA PHE A 107 -1.30 4.24 -7.90
C PHE A 107 -1.73 5.67 -7.54
N THR A 108 -0.84 6.64 -7.79
CA THR A 108 -1.12 8.07 -7.59
C THR A 108 -2.30 8.52 -8.45
N GLU A 109 -2.37 8.08 -9.72
CA GLU A 109 -3.48 8.37 -10.62
C GLU A 109 -4.81 7.80 -10.08
N ILE A 110 -4.81 6.55 -9.61
CA ILE A 110 -6.00 5.89 -9.05
C ILE A 110 -6.54 6.68 -7.86
N LEU A 111 -5.69 6.99 -6.87
CA LEU A 111 -6.12 7.71 -5.66
C LEU A 111 -6.66 9.11 -5.99
N ASN A 112 -6.02 9.82 -6.93
CA ASN A 112 -6.50 11.13 -7.38
C ASN A 112 -7.83 11.02 -8.15
N LYS A 113 -8.00 10.01 -9.00
CA LYS A 113 -9.26 9.81 -9.74
C LYS A 113 -10.42 9.52 -8.79
N ILE A 114 -10.18 8.74 -7.73
CA ILE A 114 -11.13 8.50 -6.65
C ILE A 114 -11.51 9.82 -5.96
N ASN A 115 -10.53 10.62 -5.56
CA ASN A 115 -10.77 11.89 -4.86
C ASN A 115 -11.46 12.97 -5.71
N ASN A 116 -11.24 12.94 -7.03
CA ASN A 116 -11.88 13.85 -7.97
C ASN A 116 -13.24 13.35 -8.46
N THR A 117 -13.67 12.17 -8.02
CA THR A 117 -14.99 11.62 -8.34
C THR A 117 -15.95 11.91 -7.18
N ASP A 118 -17.13 12.43 -7.50
CA ASP A 118 -18.19 12.63 -6.52
C ASP A 118 -18.81 11.29 -6.12
N LEU A 119 -18.16 10.60 -5.19
CA LEU A 119 -18.64 9.33 -4.64
C LEU A 119 -19.75 9.56 -3.60
N THR A 120 -20.87 8.86 -3.80
CA THR A 120 -21.96 8.73 -2.82
C THR A 120 -22.13 7.25 -2.50
N PHE A 121 -21.91 6.86 -1.25
CA PHE A 121 -22.01 5.45 -0.84
C PHE A 121 -23.48 5.03 -0.65
N PRO A 122 -23.86 3.80 -1.05
CA PRO A 122 -23.01 2.80 -1.73
C PRO A 122 -22.68 3.20 -3.19
N CYS A 123 -21.45 2.93 -3.63
CA CYS A 123 -20.98 3.25 -4.98
C CYS A 123 -20.22 2.09 -5.63
N SER A 124 -20.00 2.19 -6.95
CA SER A 124 -19.15 1.27 -7.71
C SER A 124 -17.93 2.00 -8.25
N LEU A 125 -16.80 1.29 -8.25
CA LEU A 125 -15.52 1.77 -8.78
C LEU A 125 -15.35 1.52 -10.29
N ASN A 126 -16.44 1.26 -11.03
CA ASN A 126 -16.41 0.98 -12.48
C ASN A 126 -15.72 2.06 -13.32
N PHE A 127 -15.66 3.30 -12.84
CA PHE A 127 -14.91 4.39 -13.49
C PHE A 127 -13.39 4.18 -13.49
N LEU A 128 -12.87 3.18 -12.75
CA LEU A 128 -11.47 2.78 -12.72
C LEU A 128 -11.15 1.60 -13.65
N ASN A 129 -12.13 0.98 -14.32
CA ASN A 129 -11.93 -0.23 -15.15
C ASN A 129 -10.85 -0.07 -16.25
N ASP A 130 -10.58 1.16 -16.67
CA ASP A 130 -9.57 1.45 -17.69
C ASP A 130 -8.13 1.45 -17.11
N ILE A 131 -7.99 1.45 -15.78
CA ILE A 131 -6.73 1.63 -15.05
C ILE A 131 -6.38 0.39 -14.22
N ILE A 132 -7.39 -0.26 -13.64
CA ILE A 132 -7.23 -1.42 -12.75
C ILE A 132 -8.09 -2.60 -13.20
N ASP A 133 -7.68 -3.80 -12.83
CA ASP A 133 -8.54 -4.97 -12.90
C ASP A 133 -9.40 -5.06 -11.63
N LEU A 134 -10.68 -4.68 -11.73
CA LEU A 134 -11.64 -4.79 -10.62
C LEU A 134 -11.91 -6.24 -10.17
N LYS A 135 -11.47 -7.24 -10.94
CA LYS A 135 -11.56 -8.66 -10.55
C LYS A 135 -10.34 -9.15 -9.79
N SER A 136 -9.32 -8.32 -9.61
CA SER A 136 -8.15 -8.69 -8.81
C SER A 136 -8.55 -8.86 -7.34
N GLU A 137 -7.83 -9.72 -6.61
CA GLU A 137 -8.14 -10.08 -5.22
C GLU A 137 -8.28 -8.84 -4.31
N PHE A 138 -7.47 -7.80 -4.53
CA PHE A 138 -7.58 -6.55 -3.78
C PHE A 138 -8.75 -5.67 -4.26
N TRP A 139 -8.87 -5.42 -5.57
CA TRP A 139 -9.84 -4.43 -6.06
C TRP A 139 -11.28 -4.91 -6.01
N ILE A 140 -11.51 -6.23 -6.03
CA ILE A 140 -12.85 -6.79 -5.81
C ILE A 140 -13.31 -6.46 -4.38
N GLU A 141 -12.46 -6.67 -3.37
CA GLU A 141 -12.76 -6.39 -1.96
C GLU A 141 -13.01 -4.90 -1.73
N VAL A 142 -12.16 -4.03 -2.30
CA VAL A 142 -12.35 -2.57 -2.22
C VAL A 142 -13.64 -2.12 -2.89
N ASN A 143 -13.99 -2.68 -4.04
CA ASN A 143 -15.23 -2.32 -4.73
C ASN A 143 -16.46 -2.87 -4.00
N GLU A 144 -16.39 -4.07 -3.42
CA GLU A 144 -17.45 -4.66 -2.60
C GLU A 144 -17.68 -3.84 -1.32
N SER A 145 -16.63 -3.42 -0.63
CA SER A 145 -16.75 -2.59 0.58
C SER A 145 -17.41 -1.23 0.29
N CYS A 146 -17.26 -0.70 -0.93
CA CYS A 146 -17.94 0.52 -1.36
C CYS A 146 -19.45 0.32 -1.62
N GLN A 147 -19.90 -0.93 -1.80
CA GLN A 147 -21.29 -1.28 -2.12
C GLN A 147 -22.08 -1.73 -0.90
N GLU A 148 -21.42 -1.96 0.23
CA GLU A 148 -22.07 -2.27 1.50
C GLU A 148 -22.94 -1.09 1.97
N VAL A 149 -24.14 -1.40 2.45
CA VAL A 149 -25.07 -0.43 3.05
C VAL A 149 -25.00 -0.66 4.55
N GLU A 150 -24.59 0.38 5.30
CA GLU A 150 -24.66 0.37 6.78
C GLU A 150 -26.08 0.17 7.31
#